data_AF-A1XYS5-F1
#
_entry.id   AF-A1XYS5-F1
#
_cell.length_a   1.000
_cell.length_b   1.000
_cell.length_c   1.000
_cell.angle_alpha   90.00
_cell.angle_beta   90.00
_cell.angle_gamma   90.00
#
_symmetry.space_group_name_H-M   'P 1'
#
loop_
_entity.id
_entity.type
_entity.pdbx_description
1 polymer ?
#
loop_
_entity_poly.entity_id
_entity_poly.type
_entity_poly.pdbx_seq_one_letter_code
_entity_poly.pdbx_strand_id
1 'polypeptide(L)' 'CQGRMCVGYCSDRLREATGRADVGWLRPRFPIDPIPFSAFQNVGMEAVSHD' A
#
# COMPACT_ATOMS: atom_id res chain seq x y z
N CYS A 1 7.08 -4.03 -0.15
CA CYS A 1 7.24 -3.16 -1.33
C CYS A 1 5.92 -2.78 -2.03
N GLN A 2 4.74 -3.07 -1.43
CA GLN A 2 3.43 -2.85 -2.09
C GLN A 2 3.33 -3.42 -3.52
N GLY A 3 3.78 -4.65 -3.72
CA GLY A 3 3.69 -5.29 -5.03
C GLY A 3 4.72 -4.81 -6.07
N ARG A 4 5.60 -3.84 -5.77
CA ARG A 4 6.61 -3.32 -6.74
C ARG A 4 7.46 -4.41 -7.42
N MET A 5 7.74 -5.51 -6.73
CA MET A 5 8.55 -6.60 -7.28
C MET A 5 7.75 -7.78 -7.82
N CYS A 6 6.51 -7.97 -7.37
CA CYS A 6 5.76 -9.21 -7.62
C CYS A 6 4.47 -9.01 -8.43
N VAL A 7 3.93 -7.79 -8.54
CA VAL A 7 2.61 -7.56 -9.13
C VAL A 7 2.52 -8.02 -10.59
N GLY A 8 3.58 -7.85 -11.38
CA GLY A 8 3.63 -8.30 -12.77
C GLY A 8 3.51 -9.82 -12.87
N TYR A 9 4.40 -10.54 -12.18
CA TYR A 9 4.40 -12.00 -12.13
C TYR A 9 3.07 -12.56 -11.60
N CYS A 10 2.50 -11.97 -10.54
CA CYS A 10 1.22 -12.40 -10.02
C CYS A 10 0.08 -12.19 -11.03
N SER A 11 0.10 -11.08 -11.78
CA SER A 11 -0.87 -10.82 -12.83
C SER A 11 -0.76 -11.83 -13.97
N ASP A 12 0.47 -12.19 -14.36
CA ASP A 12 0.70 -13.17 -15.42
C ASP A 12 0.21 -14.56 -15.02
N ARG A 13 0.50 -15.01 -13.79
CA ARG A 13 -0.03 -16.28 -13.27
C ARG A 13 -1.54 -16.28 -13.14
N LEU A 14 -2.14 -15.14 -12.80
CA LEU A 14 -3.59 -15.03 -12.73
C LEU A 14 -4.22 -15.09 -14.12
N ARG A 15 -3.60 -14.49 -15.14
CA ARG A 15 -4.04 -14.61 -16.54
C ARG A 15 -3.98 -16.05 -17.03
N GLU A 16 -2.87 -16.73 -16.78
CA GLU A 16 -2.67 -18.15 -17.13
C GLU A 16 -3.73 -19.04 -16.48
N ALA A 17 -3.96 -18.90 -15.17
CA ALA A 17 -4.89 -19.74 -14.43
C ALA A 17 -6.36 -19.47 -14.78
N THR A 18 -6.71 -18.22 -15.15
CA THR A 18 -8.11 -17.84 -15.44
C THR A 18 -8.46 -17.84 -16.92
N GLY A 19 -7.47 -17.90 -17.81
CA GLY A 19 -7.66 -17.73 -19.26
C GLY A 19 -8.10 -16.33 -19.67
N ARG A 20 -8.10 -15.35 -18.74
CA ARG A 20 -8.52 -13.97 -19.01
C ARG A 20 -7.31 -13.12 -19.35
N ALA A 21 -7.43 -12.32 -20.42
CA ALA A 21 -6.40 -11.34 -20.78
C ALA A 21 -6.34 -10.17 -19.78
N ASP A 22 -7.50 -9.73 -19.30
CA ASP A 22 -7.63 -8.69 -18.29
C ASP A 22 -8.02 -9.28 -16.94
N VAL A 23 -7.17 -9.03 -15.94
CA VAL A 23 -7.34 -9.45 -14.55
C VAL A 23 -7.40 -8.26 -13.60
N GLY A 24 -7.50 -7.03 -14.16
CA GLY A 24 -7.47 -5.78 -13.42
C GLY A 24 -6.07 -5.36 -12.98
N TRP A 25 -6.01 -4.19 -12.33
CA TRP A 25 -4.76 -3.58 -11.87
C TRP A 25 -4.85 -3.18 -10.39
N LEU A 26 -3.87 -3.62 -9.59
CA LEU A 26 -3.78 -3.20 -8.20
C LEU A 26 -3.15 -1.81 -8.11
N ARG A 27 -3.94 -0.82 -7.69
CA ARG A 27 -3.48 0.54 -7.48
C ARG A 27 -2.61 0.63 -6.21
N PRO A 28 -1.41 1.22 -6.27
CA PRO A 28 -0.62 1.51 -5.06
C PRO A 28 -1.42 2.35 -4.08
N ARG A 29 -1.25 2.10 -2.78
CA ARG A 29 -1.94 2.86 -1.73
C ARG A 29 -0.95 3.74 -0.98
N PHE A 30 -1.43 4.91 -0.57
CA PHE A 30 -0.67 5.75 0.32
C PHE A 30 -0.52 5.07 1.70
N PRO A 31 0.66 5.15 2.34
CA PRO A 31 1.92 5.72 1.84
C PRO A 31 2.74 4.69 1.03
N ILE A 32 3.26 5.10 -0.13
CA ILE A 32 3.99 4.21 -1.07
C ILE A 32 5.19 3.53 -0.42
N ASP A 33 5.91 4.29 0.39
CA ASP A 33 6.98 3.82 1.24
C ASP A 33 6.53 3.80 2.71
N PRO A 34 6.98 2.83 3.51
CA PRO A 34 6.63 2.77 4.92
C PRO A 34 7.06 4.06 5.63
N ILE A 35 6.12 4.72 6.31
CA ILE A 35 6.40 5.87 7.17
C ILE A 35 6.53 5.34 8.60
N PRO A 36 7.67 5.54 9.29
CA PRO A 36 7.82 5.10 10.67
C PRO A 36 6.87 5.86 11.59
N PHE A 37 6.37 5.21 12.64
CA PHE A 37 5.47 5.87 13.61
C PHE A 37 6.08 7.11 14.27
N SER A 38 7.41 7.16 14.42
CA SER A 38 8.14 8.31 14.96
C SER A 38 8.11 9.56 14.08
N ALA A 39 7.76 9.44 12.80
CA ALA A 39 7.63 10.59 11.89
C ALA A 39 6.27 11.30 12.04
N PHE A 40 5.31 10.68 12.72
CA PHE A 40 4.04 11.33 13.02
C PHE A 40 4.20 12.23 14.24
N GLN A 41 3.73 13.47 14.14
CA GLN A 41 3.56 14.31 15.32
C GLN A 41 2.57 13.62 16.28
N ASN A 42 2.82 13.70 17.58
CA ASN A 42 1.89 13.22 18.59
C ASN A 42 0.65 14.12 18.60
N VAL A 43 -0.28 13.87 17.68
CA VAL A 43 -1.56 14.60 17.58
C VAL A 43 -2.38 14.47 18.89
N GLY A 44 -2.08 13.46 19.72
CA GLY A 44 -2.67 13.29 21.04
C GLY A 44 -2.04 14.09 22.19
N MET A 45 -0.87 14.74 22.01
CA MET A 45 -0.20 15.47 23.10
C MET A 45 -0.49 16.97 23.09
N GLU A 46 -0.86 17.53 21.93
CA GLU A 46 -1.26 18.94 21.82
C GLU A 46 -2.71 19.19 22.27
N ALA A 47 -3.55 18.16 22.34
CA ALA A 47 -4.92 18.25 22.85
C ALA A 47 -5.01 18.23 24.40
N VAL A 48 -3.89 18.05 25.11
CA VAL A 48 -3.83 17.96 26.58
C VAL A 48 -3.26 19.23 27.24
N SER A 49 -2.79 20.21 26.46
CA SER A 49 -2.54 21.56 26.99
C SER A 49 -3.77 22.44 26.81
N HIS A 50 -4.76 22.22 27.67
CA HIS A 50 -5.81 23.19 27.93
C HIS A 50 -5.85 23.43 29.44
N ASP A 51 -4.96 24.29 29.91
CA ASP A 51 -5.05 25.02 31.19
C ASP A 51 -4.50 26.44 30.95
#